data_AF-A0AAR2IY14-F1
#
_entry.id   AF-A0AAR2IY14-F1
#
_cell.length_a   1.000
_cell.length_b   1.000
_cell.length_c   1.000
_cell.angle_alpha   90.00
_cell.angle_beta   90.00
_cell.angle_gamma   90.00
#
_symmetry.space_group_name_H-M   'P 1'
#
loop_
_entity.id
_entity.type
_entity.pdbx_description
1 polymer ?
#
loop_
_entity_poly.entity_id
_entity_poly.type
_entity_poly.pdbx_seq_one_letter_code
_entity_poly.pdbx_strand_id
1 'polypeptide(L)'
;SDRQAGQDGRTGESGEETSEFGQLGPVSHGPRLGIGMDSCVIPLRHGGLSLIQTTDFFYPLVEDPYMMGRIACANVLSDLYAMGITECDNMLMLLSISQKMNDKEREHVMPLMMRGFRDAAEEGGTSVTGGQTVMNPWIIVGGVATVVCQPNDFIMPDGAIPGDVLVLTKPLGTQVAVNAHQWMDIPEKWNKIKLVISKEEVEQAYQEAMLNMATLNRTAAALMHKFNAHAATDVTGFGILGHAQNLAKQQRNDVAFVIHNLPIIAKMAAISKAGGNLFGLLQGTSSETSGGLLICLPREQAARFCAEMKASRSSSLGQDGGIGDGQQAWIIGIVEKGNRCARIIDKPRIIEVPYRVSACVLCWSLASFCHSCLSTLFVGWSGDLLNCLSLNIDGFLRHFFQL
;
A
#
# COMPACT_ATOMS: atom_id res chain seq x y z
N SER A 1 -8.33 72.41 21.58
CA SER A 1 -7.72 71.42 22.47
C SER A 1 -7.48 70.17 21.64
N ASP A 2 -6.26 69.85 21.19
CA ASP A 2 -5.09 69.46 22.02
C ASP A 2 -5.43 68.24 22.91
N ARG A 3 -4.66 67.16 23.09
CA ARG A 3 -3.33 66.69 22.63
C ARG A 3 -3.23 65.17 22.98
N GLN A 4 -2.42 64.29 22.39
CA GLN A 4 -1.43 64.37 21.31
C GLN A 4 -1.23 62.96 20.67
N ALA A 5 -0.28 62.83 19.73
CA ALA A 5 0.24 61.59 19.14
C ALA A 5 1.05 60.69 20.11
N GLY A 6 1.08 59.39 19.81
CA GLY A 6 1.99 58.39 20.38
C GLY A 6 2.17 57.22 19.41
N GLN A 7 3.23 57.27 18.61
CA GLN A 7 3.70 56.11 17.85
C GLN A 7 4.55 55.23 18.77
N ASP A 8 4.31 53.93 18.77
CA ASP A 8 5.36 52.96 19.12
C ASP A 8 5.25 51.79 18.14
N GLY A 9 6.30 51.60 17.34
CA GLY A 9 6.37 50.51 16.38
C GLY A 9 6.92 49.26 17.05
N ARG A 10 6.20 48.15 16.96
CA ARG A 10 6.80 46.82 17.04
C ARG A 10 6.50 46.03 15.79
N THR A 11 7.59 45.56 15.19
CA THR A 11 7.62 44.68 14.04
C THR A 11 6.82 43.41 14.32
N GLY A 12 5.95 43.03 13.38
CA GLY A 12 5.28 41.74 13.43
C GLY A 12 6.26 40.62 13.10
N GLU A 13 6.83 40.00 14.12
CA GLU A 13 7.34 38.64 13.99
C GLU A 13 6.15 37.69 14.07
N SER A 14 5.74 37.15 12.91
CA SER A 14 4.82 36.02 12.84
C SER A 14 5.56 34.77 13.32
N GLY A 15 5.58 34.56 14.64
CA GLY A 15 6.07 33.32 15.23
C GLY A 15 5.27 32.14 14.68
N GLU A 16 5.96 31.14 14.14
CA GLU A 16 5.34 29.86 13.80
C GLU A 16 4.89 29.18 15.09
N GLU A 17 3.57 29.08 15.30
CA GLU A 17 3.00 28.22 16.33
C GLU A 17 3.22 26.75 15.94
N THR A 18 4.45 26.25 16.14
CA THR A 18 4.69 24.82 16.22
C THR A 18 3.93 24.28 17.42
N SER A 19 2.90 23.48 17.18
CA SER A 19 2.01 22.99 18.22
C SER A 19 2.76 22.22 19.31
N GLU A 20 2.42 22.47 20.59
CA GLU A 20 2.99 21.74 21.73
C GLU A 20 2.57 20.25 21.79
N PHE A 21 1.66 19.82 20.90
CA PHE A 21 1.19 18.45 20.81
C PHE A 21 2.31 17.50 20.34
N GLY A 22 2.64 16.53 21.20
CA GLY A 22 3.60 15.46 20.87
C GLY A 22 5.03 15.69 21.39
N GLN A 23 5.30 16.78 22.12
CA GLN A 23 6.59 16.91 22.81
C GLN A 23 6.71 15.85 23.94
N LEU A 24 7.52 14.82 23.68
CA LEU A 24 7.77 13.73 24.63
C LEU A 24 8.72 14.20 25.75
N GLY A 25 8.30 14.01 27.00
CA GLY A 25 9.12 14.37 28.17
C GLY A 25 10.45 13.61 28.27
N PRO A 26 11.45 14.16 29.00
CA PRO A 26 12.82 13.63 29.04
C PRO A 26 12.90 12.29 29.79
N VAL A 27 13.03 11.17 29.06
CA VAL A 27 13.27 9.83 29.63
C VAL A 27 14.24 9.02 28.76
N SER A 28 15.26 8.46 29.42
CA SER A 28 16.22 7.39 29.01
C SER A 28 16.93 7.45 27.64
N HIS A 29 18.22 7.09 27.67
CA HIS A 29 19.08 6.92 26.49
C HIS A 29 18.53 5.88 25.50
N GLY A 30 18.45 6.24 24.22
CA GLY A 30 18.05 5.35 23.12
C GLY A 30 17.64 6.14 21.87
N PRO A 31 17.46 5.49 20.70
CA PRO A 31 16.87 6.11 19.52
C PRO A 31 15.45 6.57 19.82
N ARG A 32 15.04 7.74 19.34
CA ARG A 32 13.70 8.29 19.59
C ARG A 32 13.17 8.96 18.32
N LEU A 33 11.91 8.68 17.99
CA LEU A 33 11.20 9.26 16.86
C LEU A 33 9.80 9.66 17.30
N GLY A 34 9.44 10.93 17.11
CA GLY A 34 8.14 11.50 17.46
C GLY A 34 7.21 11.58 16.25
N ILE A 35 6.29 12.56 16.28
CA ILE A 35 5.45 12.88 15.12
C ILE A 35 6.34 13.33 13.94
N GLY A 36 6.06 12.82 12.74
CA GLY A 36 6.69 13.28 11.50
C GLY A 36 7.11 12.17 10.54
N MET A 37 7.15 10.91 10.98
CA MET A 37 7.49 9.74 10.15
C MET A 37 6.45 8.62 10.32
N ASP A 38 6.64 7.53 9.57
CA ASP A 38 5.76 6.36 9.43
C ASP A 38 5.41 5.72 10.78
N SER A 39 6.34 5.69 11.74
CA SER A 39 6.12 5.16 13.09
C SER A 39 6.78 6.01 14.16
N CYS A 40 6.23 5.97 15.38
CA CYS A 40 6.94 6.48 16.55
C CYS A 40 7.96 5.44 17.07
N VAL A 41 9.06 5.92 17.65
CA VAL A 41 10.06 5.08 18.34
C VAL A 41 10.24 5.63 19.75
N ILE A 42 9.84 4.86 20.75
CA ILE A 42 9.80 5.29 22.15
C ILE A 42 10.66 4.33 23.00
N PRO A 43 11.83 4.79 23.51
CA PRO A 43 12.62 4.01 24.46
C PRO A 43 11.82 3.61 25.69
N LEU A 44 11.80 2.32 26.00
CA LEU A 44 11.16 1.78 27.19
C LEU A 44 12.08 1.87 28.41
N ARG A 45 11.47 1.83 29.59
CA ARG A 45 12.18 1.80 30.89
C ARG A 45 12.90 0.47 31.16
N HIS A 46 12.81 -0.50 30.26
CA HIS A 46 13.20 -1.89 30.47
C HIS A 46 14.15 -2.38 29.37
N GLY A 47 15.30 -2.94 29.77
CA GLY A 47 16.12 -3.81 28.92
C GLY A 47 16.72 -3.22 27.63
N GLY A 48 16.73 -1.89 27.47
CA GLY A 48 17.16 -1.24 26.22
C GLY A 48 16.16 -1.36 25.06
N LEU A 49 14.96 -1.88 25.33
CA LEU A 49 13.90 -2.07 24.34
C LEU A 49 13.30 -0.73 23.90
N SER A 50 12.77 -0.71 22.68
CA SER A 50 11.95 0.39 22.16
C SER A 50 10.57 -0.12 21.76
N LEU A 51 9.54 0.64 22.10
CA LEU A 51 8.21 0.50 21.53
C LEU A 51 8.21 1.17 20.15
N ILE A 52 7.78 0.45 19.13
CA ILE A 52 7.52 0.99 17.80
C ILE A 52 6.06 0.73 17.46
N GLN A 53 5.36 1.79 17.07
CA GLN A 53 3.92 1.77 16.89
C GLN A 53 3.49 2.78 15.83
N THR A 54 2.53 2.34 15.01
CA THR A 54 1.79 3.17 14.05
C THR A 54 0.27 2.96 14.18
N THR A 55 -0.51 3.85 13.60
CA THR A 55 -1.94 3.68 13.33
C THR A 55 -2.30 4.37 12.02
N ASP A 56 -3.08 3.71 11.17
CA ASP A 56 -3.65 4.31 9.97
C ASP A 56 -5.07 3.78 9.71
N PHE A 57 -5.88 4.54 8.97
CA PHE A 57 -7.23 4.21 8.57
C PHE A 57 -7.63 4.95 7.30
N PHE A 58 -8.52 4.34 6.51
CA PHE A 58 -9.06 4.98 5.31
C PHE A 58 -10.46 4.43 4.97
N TYR A 59 -11.05 5.00 3.92
CA TYR A 59 -12.38 4.64 3.42
C TYR A 59 -12.28 3.55 2.35
N PRO A 60 -13.29 2.67 2.20
CA PRO A 60 -13.26 1.64 1.17
C PRO A 60 -13.01 2.18 -0.24
N LEU A 61 -12.07 1.52 -0.92
CA LEU A 61 -11.61 1.88 -2.27
C LEU A 61 -11.70 0.71 -3.26
N VAL A 62 -11.95 -0.52 -2.79
CA VAL A 62 -12.30 -1.67 -3.64
C VAL A 62 -13.68 -2.20 -3.24
N GLU A 63 -14.41 -2.74 -4.23
CA GLU A 63 -15.75 -3.30 -4.06
C GLU A 63 -15.74 -4.69 -3.38
N ASP A 64 -14.64 -5.43 -3.46
CA ASP A 64 -14.48 -6.71 -2.76
C ASP A 64 -14.21 -6.46 -1.26
N PRO A 65 -15.11 -6.82 -0.33
CA PRO A 65 -14.93 -6.50 1.08
C PRO A 65 -13.79 -7.28 1.73
N TYR A 66 -13.51 -8.50 1.27
CA TYR A 66 -12.42 -9.33 1.78
C TYR A 66 -11.07 -8.72 1.39
N MET A 67 -10.89 -8.37 0.11
CA MET A 67 -9.68 -7.70 -0.34
C MET A 67 -9.53 -6.31 0.30
N MET A 68 -10.64 -5.58 0.51
CA MET A 68 -10.63 -4.32 1.26
C MET A 68 -10.06 -4.51 2.68
N GLY A 69 -10.49 -5.56 3.38
CA GLY A 69 -9.94 -5.95 4.68
C GLY A 69 -8.44 -6.25 4.64
N ARG A 70 -7.99 -7.02 3.64
CA ARG A 70 -6.56 -7.33 3.45
C ARG A 70 -5.73 -6.08 3.19
N ILE A 71 -6.19 -5.17 2.33
CA ILE A 71 -5.51 -3.91 2.01
C ILE A 71 -5.39 -3.04 3.27
N ALA A 72 -6.45 -2.97 4.09
CA ALA A 72 -6.42 -2.18 5.32
C ALA A 72 -5.40 -2.69 6.34
N CYS A 73 -5.29 -4.00 6.53
CA CYS A 73 -4.26 -4.59 7.36
C CYS A 73 -2.85 -4.37 6.78
N ALA A 74 -2.69 -4.59 5.47
CA ALA A 74 -1.41 -4.39 4.77
C ALA A 74 -0.90 -2.94 4.88
N ASN A 75 -1.82 -1.96 4.79
CA ASN A 75 -1.52 -0.54 4.97
C ASN A 75 -1.03 -0.25 6.39
N VAL A 76 -1.76 -0.69 7.42
CA VAL A 76 -1.38 -0.49 8.84
C VAL A 76 -0.05 -1.16 9.20
N LEU A 77 0.30 -2.28 8.57
CA LEU A 77 1.60 -2.92 8.75
C LEU A 77 2.72 -2.26 7.93
N SER A 78 2.39 -1.49 6.89
CA SER A 78 3.35 -0.89 5.95
C SER A 78 4.35 0.03 6.65
N ASP A 79 3.89 0.82 7.62
CA ASP A 79 4.73 1.72 8.40
C ASP A 79 5.77 0.98 9.28
N LEU A 80 5.41 -0.16 9.88
CA LEU A 80 6.38 -0.99 10.61
C LEU A 80 7.42 -1.56 9.63
N TYR A 81 6.97 -1.97 8.43
CA TYR A 81 7.85 -2.45 7.37
C TYR A 81 8.78 -1.34 6.84
N ALA A 82 8.36 -0.08 6.83
CA ALA A 82 9.21 1.08 6.50
C ALA A 82 10.34 1.28 7.54
N MET A 83 10.15 0.86 8.79
CA MET A 83 11.20 0.83 9.82
C MET A 83 12.11 -0.40 9.73
N GLY A 84 11.99 -1.25 8.70
CA GLY A 84 12.77 -2.49 8.52
C GLY A 84 12.29 -3.69 9.35
N ILE A 85 11.30 -3.50 10.22
CA ILE A 85 10.84 -4.50 11.18
C ILE A 85 9.99 -5.55 10.47
N THR A 86 10.31 -6.85 10.62
CA THR A 86 9.55 -7.93 9.97
C THR A 86 8.39 -8.48 10.80
N GLU A 87 8.43 -8.27 12.12
CA GLU A 87 7.50 -8.85 13.09
C GLU A 87 6.56 -7.78 13.69
N CYS A 88 5.38 -8.20 14.12
CA CYS A 88 4.42 -7.35 14.81
C CYS A 88 3.88 -8.14 16.02
N ASP A 89 4.09 -7.65 17.23
CA ASP A 89 3.65 -8.36 18.45
C ASP A 89 2.12 -8.36 18.57
N ASN A 90 1.48 -7.26 18.14
CA ASN A 90 0.04 -7.07 18.35
C ASN A 90 -0.58 -6.11 17.33
N MET A 91 -1.75 -6.48 16.79
CA MET A 91 -2.62 -5.56 16.07
C MET A 91 -3.92 -5.26 16.83
N LEU A 92 -4.42 -4.03 16.67
CA LEU A 92 -5.79 -3.64 16.98
C LEU A 92 -6.50 -3.23 15.68
N MET A 93 -7.77 -3.58 15.52
CA MET A 93 -8.57 -3.19 14.35
C MET A 93 -9.47 -2.00 14.67
N LEU A 94 -9.47 -0.98 13.81
CA LEU A 94 -10.36 0.17 13.87
C LEU A 94 -11.38 0.03 12.73
N LEU A 95 -12.67 -0.03 13.08
CA LEU A 95 -13.74 -0.26 12.12
C LEU A 95 -14.90 0.71 12.36
N SER A 96 -15.51 1.20 11.29
CA SER A 96 -16.84 1.80 11.38
C SER A 96 -17.81 1.23 10.36
N ILE A 97 -19.06 1.06 10.79
CA ILE A 97 -20.15 0.52 9.99
C ILE A 97 -20.98 1.70 9.48
N SER A 98 -21.25 1.72 8.17
CA SER A 98 -22.05 2.79 7.56
C SER A 98 -23.49 2.78 8.07
N GLN A 99 -23.97 3.93 8.52
CA GLN A 99 -25.38 4.18 8.85
C GLN A 99 -26.33 4.01 7.65
N LYS A 100 -25.80 3.94 6.42
CA LYS A 100 -26.58 3.74 5.19
C LYS A 100 -26.76 2.27 4.82
N MET A 101 -26.00 1.36 5.42
CA MET A 101 -26.12 -0.08 5.16
C MET A 101 -27.32 -0.65 5.89
N ASN A 102 -28.08 -1.51 5.22
CA ASN A 102 -29.09 -2.33 5.90
C ASN A 102 -28.46 -3.51 6.64
N ASP A 103 -29.25 -4.18 7.50
CA ASP A 103 -28.73 -5.27 8.34
C ASP A 103 -28.13 -6.43 7.54
N LYS A 104 -28.70 -6.78 6.37
CA LYS A 104 -28.19 -7.85 5.50
C LYS A 104 -26.85 -7.50 4.85
N GLU A 105 -26.70 -6.26 4.39
CA GLU A 105 -25.42 -5.75 3.89
C GLU A 105 -24.36 -5.78 4.99
N ARG A 106 -24.69 -5.34 6.20
CA ARG A 106 -23.80 -5.38 7.36
C ARG A 106 -23.36 -6.81 7.69
N GLU A 107 -24.31 -7.76 7.73
CA GLU A 107 -24.06 -9.17 8.03
C GLU A 107 -23.24 -9.90 6.96
N HIS A 108 -23.17 -9.38 5.74
CA HIS A 108 -22.36 -9.97 4.66
C HIS A 108 -21.01 -9.28 4.48
N VAL A 109 -21.00 -7.95 4.36
CA VAL A 109 -19.81 -7.15 4.01
C VAL A 109 -18.82 -7.09 5.18
N MET A 110 -19.29 -6.86 6.41
CA MET A 110 -18.39 -6.65 7.56
C MET A 110 -17.63 -7.94 7.95
N PRO A 111 -18.24 -9.14 8.01
CA PRO A 111 -17.49 -10.36 8.31
C PRO A 111 -16.46 -10.75 7.24
N LEU A 112 -16.70 -10.41 5.97
CA LEU A 112 -15.71 -10.59 4.90
C LEU A 112 -14.51 -9.63 5.09
N MET A 113 -14.77 -8.36 5.40
CA MET A 113 -13.74 -7.36 5.68
C MET A 113 -12.90 -7.71 6.92
N MET A 114 -13.54 -8.13 8.01
CA MET A 114 -12.84 -8.61 9.21
C MET A 114 -12.02 -9.88 8.93
N ARG A 115 -12.51 -10.79 8.07
CA ARG A 115 -11.78 -11.99 7.64
C ARG A 115 -10.54 -11.61 6.85
N GLY A 116 -10.66 -10.72 5.87
CA GLY A 116 -9.52 -10.24 5.09
C GLY A 116 -8.46 -9.58 5.96
N PHE A 117 -8.87 -8.71 6.90
CA PHE A 117 -7.94 -8.07 7.82
C PHE A 117 -7.18 -9.11 8.66
N ARG A 118 -7.88 -10.11 9.21
CA ARG A 118 -7.26 -11.17 10.00
C ARG A 118 -6.32 -12.06 9.17
N ASP A 119 -6.73 -12.49 7.99
CA ASP A 119 -5.92 -13.37 7.12
C ASP A 119 -4.63 -12.66 6.62
N ALA A 120 -4.63 -11.33 6.52
CA ALA A 120 -3.44 -10.53 6.25
C ALA A 120 -2.55 -10.36 7.50
N ALA A 121 -3.14 -10.22 8.69
CA ALA A 121 -2.40 -10.20 9.96
C ALA A 121 -1.69 -11.54 10.22
N GLU A 122 -2.36 -12.66 9.94
CA GLU A 122 -1.80 -14.01 10.04
C GLU A 122 -0.61 -14.20 9.07
N GLU A 123 -0.69 -13.70 7.82
CA GLU A 123 0.45 -13.66 6.88
C GLU A 123 1.59 -12.76 7.38
N GLY A 124 1.25 -11.66 8.05
CA GLY A 124 2.18 -10.78 8.77
C GLY A 124 2.85 -11.44 9.99
N GLY A 125 2.44 -12.65 10.38
CA GLY A 125 2.94 -13.35 11.57
C GLY A 125 2.35 -12.85 12.89
N THR A 126 1.26 -12.09 12.85
CA THR A 126 0.64 -11.44 14.01
C THR A 126 -0.84 -11.78 14.13
N SER A 127 -1.52 -11.20 15.12
CA SER A 127 -2.95 -11.39 15.34
C SER A 127 -3.65 -10.11 15.79
N VAL A 128 -4.94 -10.02 15.49
CA VAL A 128 -5.83 -8.95 15.97
C VAL A 128 -6.42 -9.37 17.31
N THR A 129 -5.96 -8.76 18.39
CA THR A 129 -6.35 -9.14 19.77
C THR A 129 -7.44 -8.25 20.36
N GLY A 130 -7.74 -7.12 19.71
CA GLY A 130 -8.72 -6.14 20.13
C GLY A 130 -9.00 -5.11 19.05
N GLY A 131 -9.76 -4.08 19.39
CA GLY A 131 -10.19 -3.07 18.44
C GLY A 131 -11.40 -2.29 18.92
N GLN A 132 -11.93 -1.44 18.05
CA GLN A 132 -13.16 -0.70 18.30
C GLN A 132 -14.00 -0.61 17.03
N THR A 133 -15.30 -0.90 17.16
CA THR A 133 -16.28 -0.80 16.07
C THR A 133 -17.37 0.21 16.43
N VAL A 134 -17.63 1.18 15.55
CA VAL A 134 -18.64 2.24 15.76
C VAL A 134 -19.59 2.40 14.56
N MET A 135 -20.78 2.96 14.80
CA MET A 135 -21.67 3.41 13.71
C MET A 135 -21.23 4.80 13.24
N ASN A 136 -21.07 4.99 11.92
CA ASN A 136 -20.58 6.23 11.31
C ASN A 136 -21.26 6.47 9.96
N PRO A 137 -21.36 7.70 9.41
CA PRO A 137 -21.97 7.92 8.10
C PRO A 137 -21.26 7.21 6.93
N TRP A 138 -19.97 6.89 7.09
CA TRP A 138 -19.12 6.18 6.14
C TRP A 138 -18.49 4.94 6.78
N ILE A 139 -18.12 3.94 5.98
CA ILE A 139 -17.26 2.83 6.43
C ILE A 139 -15.84 3.37 6.59
N ILE A 140 -15.20 3.07 7.72
CA ILE A 140 -13.77 3.32 7.97
C ILE A 140 -13.17 1.96 8.31
N VAL A 141 -12.00 1.66 7.77
CA VAL A 141 -11.23 0.47 8.13
C VAL A 141 -9.76 0.84 8.28
N GLY A 142 -9.14 0.30 9.32
CA GLY A 142 -7.78 0.64 9.72
C GLY A 142 -7.39 -0.11 10.98
N GLY A 143 -6.38 0.38 11.68
CA GLY A 143 -5.86 -0.32 12.83
C GLY A 143 -4.66 0.35 13.48
N VAL A 144 -4.07 -0.42 14.39
CA VAL A 144 -2.81 -0.13 15.08
C VAL A 144 -1.93 -1.36 14.91
N ALA A 145 -0.66 -1.15 14.59
CA ALA A 145 0.36 -2.19 14.67
C ALA A 145 1.43 -1.78 15.70
N THR A 146 1.83 -2.74 16.53
CA THR A 146 2.74 -2.49 17.66
C THR A 146 3.76 -3.62 17.79
N VAL A 147 5.01 -3.24 18.07
CA VAL A 147 6.12 -4.15 18.36
C VAL A 147 7.04 -3.57 19.43
N VAL A 148 7.63 -4.43 20.25
CA VAL A 148 8.65 -4.09 21.26
C VAL A 148 9.94 -4.82 20.91
N CYS A 149 10.94 -4.08 20.45
CA CYS A 149 12.13 -4.64 19.82
C CYS A 149 13.44 -4.01 20.33
N GLN A 150 14.57 -4.63 19.97
CA GLN A 150 15.92 -4.13 20.27
C GLN A 150 16.37 -3.08 19.24
N PRO A 151 17.34 -2.22 19.57
CA PRO A 151 17.86 -1.17 18.66
C PRO A 151 18.44 -1.66 17.33
N ASN A 152 18.70 -2.96 17.17
CA ASN A 152 19.22 -3.55 15.93
C ASN A 152 18.11 -4.15 15.03
N ASP A 153 16.89 -4.26 15.54
CA ASP A 153 15.74 -4.90 14.86
C ASP A 153 14.96 -3.90 13.99
N PHE A 154 15.33 -2.61 14.03
CA PHE A 154 14.76 -1.53 13.23
C PHE A 154 15.85 -0.62 12.66
N ILE A 155 15.50 0.06 11.56
CA ILE A 155 16.36 0.99 10.83
C ILE A 155 15.75 2.39 11.00
N MET A 156 16.50 3.32 11.59
CA MET A 156 16.07 4.72 11.69
C MET A 156 15.99 5.36 10.30
N PRO A 157 14.91 6.08 9.95
CA PRO A 157 14.69 6.61 8.61
C PRO A 157 15.48 7.90 8.32
N ASP A 158 16.73 7.99 8.76
CA ASP A 158 17.50 9.25 8.81
C ASP A 158 18.97 9.15 8.34
N GLY A 159 19.39 7.98 7.84
CA GLY A 159 20.80 7.64 7.58
C GLY A 159 21.30 7.81 6.14
N ALA A 160 20.48 8.25 5.18
CA ALA A 160 20.86 8.31 3.76
C ALA A 160 22.09 9.19 3.49
N ILE A 161 22.92 8.78 2.53
CA ILE A 161 24.18 9.46 2.16
C ILE A 161 24.22 9.83 0.66
N PRO A 162 24.97 10.89 0.27
CA PRO A 162 25.19 11.20 -1.14
C PRO A 162 25.84 10.01 -1.86
N GLY A 163 25.22 9.55 -2.95
CA GLY A 163 25.66 8.37 -3.71
C GLY A 163 24.70 7.19 -3.62
N ASP A 164 23.87 7.11 -2.56
CA ASP A 164 22.79 6.13 -2.45
C ASP A 164 21.83 6.22 -3.65
N VAL A 165 21.07 5.15 -3.85
CA VAL A 165 20.00 5.09 -4.83
C VAL A 165 18.65 4.88 -4.16
N LEU A 166 17.61 5.41 -4.81
CA LEU A 166 16.23 5.31 -4.35
C LEU A 166 15.60 4.07 -5.01
N VAL A 167 15.12 3.12 -4.21
CA VAL A 167 14.42 1.91 -4.67
C VAL A 167 12.96 1.98 -4.26
N LEU A 168 12.04 1.67 -5.18
CA LEU A 168 10.60 1.57 -4.91
C LEU A 168 10.13 0.12 -5.12
N THR A 169 9.32 -0.41 -4.19
CA THR A 169 8.95 -1.85 -4.17
C THR A 169 7.54 -2.19 -4.70
N LYS A 170 6.71 -1.21 -5.06
CA LYS A 170 5.41 -1.41 -5.74
C LYS A 170 5.22 -0.37 -6.84
N PRO A 171 4.46 -0.67 -7.91
CA PRO A 171 4.11 0.32 -8.92
C PRO A 171 3.15 1.38 -8.38
N LEU A 172 3.20 2.57 -8.96
CA LEU A 172 2.33 3.71 -8.67
C LEU A 172 1.07 3.69 -9.55
N GLY A 173 0.07 4.49 -9.17
CA GLY A 173 -1.18 4.71 -9.91
C GLY A 173 -2.39 3.95 -9.38
N THR A 174 -2.35 3.49 -8.13
CA THR A 174 -3.45 2.72 -7.50
C THR A 174 -4.75 3.53 -7.43
N GLN A 175 -4.69 4.81 -7.03
CA GLN A 175 -5.84 5.72 -7.05
C GLN A 175 -6.44 5.88 -8.45
N VAL A 176 -5.61 5.90 -9.50
CA VAL A 176 -6.05 6.04 -10.90
C VAL A 176 -6.78 4.77 -11.35
N ALA A 177 -6.26 3.59 -11.02
CA ALA A 177 -6.88 2.30 -11.36
C ALA A 177 -8.25 2.14 -10.68
N VAL A 178 -8.32 2.41 -9.37
CA VAL A 178 -9.57 2.40 -8.59
C VAL A 178 -10.60 3.37 -9.14
N ASN A 179 -10.19 4.62 -9.43
CA ASN A 179 -11.11 5.60 -10.00
C ASN A 179 -11.58 5.17 -11.39
N ALA A 180 -10.68 4.68 -12.26
CA ALA A 180 -11.05 4.23 -13.59
C ALA A 180 -12.10 3.10 -13.55
N HIS A 181 -11.96 2.16 -12.60
CA HIS A 181 -12.96 1.11 -12.35
C HIS A 181 -14.31 1.70 -11.94
N GLN A 182 -14.36 2.51 -10.88
CA GLN A 182 -15.60 3.18 -10.43
C GLN A 182 -16.24 4.07 -11.52
N TRP A 183 -15.45 4.63 -12.44
CA TRP A 183 -15.95 5.47 -13.51
C TRP A 183 -16.63 4.67 -14.62
N MET A 184 -16.43 3.35 -14.72
CA MET A 184 -17.09 2.48 -15.71
C MET A 184 -18.62 2.48 -15.61
N ASP A 185 -19.14 2.76 -14.41
CA ASP A 185 -20.57 2.82 -14.08
C ASP A 185 -21.12 4.25 -14.04
N ILE A 186 -20.27 5.25 -14.29
CA ILE A 186 -20.63 6.67 -14.31
C ILE A 186 -20.40 7.21 -15.74
N PRO A 187 -21.42 7.22 -16.63
CA PRO A 187 -21.23 7.50 -18.06
C PRO A 187 -20.48 8.79 -18.37
N GLU A 188 -20.74 9.87 -17.61
CA GLU A 188 -20.06 11.16 -17.75
C GLU A 188 -18.55 11.10 -17.47
N LYS A 189 -18.13 10.23 -16.54
CA LYS A 189 -16.72 10.01 -16.20
C LYS A 189 -16.08 9.01 -17.17
N TRP A 190 -16.77 7.90 -17.48
CA TRP A 190 -16.32 6.92 -18.48
C TRP A 190 -15.99 7.59 -19.83
N ASN A 191 -16.85 8.51 -20.27
CA ASN A 191 -16.70 9.24 -21.52
C ASN A 191 -15.38 10.03 -21.64
N LYS A 192 -14.72 10.36 -20.51
CA LYS A 192 -13.41 11.05 -20.50
C LYS A 192 -12.23 10.13 -20.80
N ILE A 193 -12.34 8.84 -20.51
CA ILE A 193 -11.23 7.87 -20.55
C ILE A 193 -11.41 6.74 -21.55
N LYS A 194 -12.64 6.50 -22.03
CA LYS A 194 -12.99 5.42 -22.99
C LYS A 194 -12.24 5.40 -24.33
N LEU A 195 -11.53 6.48 -24.67
CA LEU A 195 -10.70 6.58 -25.89
C LEU A 195 -9.24 6.20 -25.64
N VAL A 196 -8.87 5.95 -24.37
CA VAL A 196 -7.49 5.75 -23.90
C VAL A 196 -7.28 4.35 -23.32
N ILE A 197 -8.35 3.75 -22.79
CA ILE A 197 -8.34 2.42 -22.18
C ILE A 197 -9.67 1.69 -22.43
N SER A 198 -9.64 0.37 -22.63
CA SER A 198 -10.85 -0.46 -22.70
C SER A 198 -11.39 -0.83 -21.31
N LYS A 199 -12.60 -1.39 -21.21
CA LYS A 199 -13.13 -1.86 -19.91
C LYS A 199 -12.33 -3.04 -19.36
N GLU A 200 -11.88 -3.91 -20.25
CA GLU A 200 -11.08 -5.10 -19.92
C GLU A 200 -9.68 -4.70 -19.40
N GLU A 201 -9.06 -3.68 -20.00
CA GLU A 201 -7.80 -3.11 -19.51
C GLU A 201 -7.96 -2.39 -18.16
N VAL A 202 -9.11 -1.74 -17.91
CA VAL A 202 -9.43 -1.15 -16.59
C VAL A 202 -9.58 -2.22 -15.52
N GLU A 203 -10.29 -3.31 -15.81
CA GLU A 203 -10.44 -4.43 -14.88
C GLU A 203 -9.07 -5.04 -14.54
N GLN A 204 -8.22 -5.28 -15.54
CA GLN A 204 -6.85 -5.77 -15.32
C GLN A 204 -6.01 -4.81 -14.44
N ALA A 205 -6.10 -3.50 -14.67
CA ALA A 205 -5.41 -2.50 -13.87
C ALA A 205 -5.93 -2.43 -12.42
N TYR A 206 -7.25 -2.57 -12.23
CA TYR A 206 -7.90 -2.61 -10.92
C TYR A 206 -7.52 -3.86 -10.12
N GLN A 207 -7.52 -5.02 -10.75
CA GLN A 207 -7.04 -6.28 -10.15
C GLN A 207 -5.55 -6.20 -9.78
N GLU A 208 -4.69 -5.68 -10.67
CA GLU A 208 -3.26 -5.48 -10.36
C GLU A 208 -3.07 -4.50 -9.20
N ALA A 209 -3.81 -3.38 -9.17
CA ALA A 209 -3.78 -2.45 -8.05
C ALA A 209 -4.21 -3.14 -6.74
N MET A 210 -5.36 -3.82 -6.74
CA MET A 210 -5.89 -4.53 -5.57
C MET A 210 -4.91 -5.58 -5.01
N LEU A 211 -4.23 -6.33 -5.89
CA LEU A 211 -3.20 -7.29 -5.50
C LEU A 211 -1.96 -6.62 -4.90
N ASN A 212 -1.43 -5.56 -5.52
CA ASN A 212 -0.29 -4.83 -4.97
C ASN A 212 -0.62 -4.18 -3.62
N MET A 213 -1.80 -3.57 -3.49
CA MET A 213 -2.27 -2.97 -2.24
C MET A 213 -2.48 -4.01 -1.12
N ALA A 214 -2.89 -5.24 -1.45
CA ALA A 214 -3.04 -6.33 -0.49
C ALA A 214 -1.74 -7.09 -0.16
N THR A 215 -0.64 -6.81 -0.86
CA THR A 215 0.68 -7.43 -0.64
C THR A 215 1.42 -6.74 0.52
N LEU A 216 1.90 -7.50 1.50
CA LEU A 216 2.65 -6.96 2.64
C LEU A 216 4.05 -6.50 2.22
N ASN A 217 4.54 -5.37 2.78
CA ASN A 217 5.92 -4.92 2.60
C ASN A 217 6.96 -5.72 3.44
N ARG A 218 6.53 -6.79 4.14
CA ARG A 218 7.35 -7.65 5.03
C ARG A 218 8.65 -8.15 4.40
N THR A 219 8.60 -8.62 3.16
CA THR A 219 9.78 -9.09 2.42
C THR A 219 10.77 -7.96 2.16
N ALA A 220 10.28 -6.76 1.82
CA ALA A 220 11.14 -5.60 1.61
C ALA A 220 11.84 -5.17 2.91
N ALA A 221 11.11 -5.15 4.03
CA ALA A 221 11.66 -4.89 5.36
C ALA A 221 12.80 -5.87 5.73
N ALA A 222 12.58 -7.18 5.55
CA ALA A 222 13.62 -8.19 5.79
C ALA A 222 14.88 -7.95 4.93
N LEU A 223 14.70 -7.58 3.67
CA LEU A 223 15.79 -7.30 2.74
C LEU A 223 16.49 -5.95 3.00
N MET A 224 15.85 -4.99 3.67
CA MET A 224 16.49 -3.74 4.10
C MET A 224 17.67 -4.00 5.04
N HIS A 225 17.50 -4.89 6.04
CA HIS A 225 18.61 -5.31 6.90
C HIS A 225 19.70 -6.05 6.11
N LYS A 226 19.31 -6.99 5.24
CA LYS A 226 20.27 -7.81 4.45
C LYS A 226 21.14 -6.98 3.50
N PHE A 227 20.58 -5.94 2.89
CA PHE A 227 21.23 -5.10 1.91
C PHE A 227 21.67 -3.73 2.45
N ASN A 228 21.64 -3.57 3.78
CA ASN A 228 22.17 -2.40 4.50
C ASN A 228 21.51 -1.07 4.07
N ALA A 229 20.18 -1.05 4.04
CA ALA A 229 19.40 0.17 3.77
C ALA A 229 19.70 1.25 4.82
N HIS A 230 19.73 2.51 4.36
CA HIS A 230 20.10 3.66 5.18
C HIS A 230 18.91 4.46 5.70
N ALA A 231 17.79 4.41 4.99
CA ALA A 231 16.51 5.02 5.36
C ALA A 231 15.40 4.44 4.49
N ALA A 232 14.16 4.42 4.97
CA ALA A 232 12.99 4.19 4.12
C ALA A 232 11.75 4.94 4.64
N THR A 233 10.75 5.03 3.80
CA THR A 233 9.37 5.45 4.10
C THR A 233 8.44 4.60 3.24
N ASP A 234 7.19 4.49 3.62
CA ASP A 234 6.10 3.93 2.83
C ASP A 234 5.61 4.96 1.77
N VAL A 235 4.80 4.53 0.79
CA VAL A 235 4.19 5.45 -0.20
C VAL A 235 2.68 5.29 -0.20
N THR A 236 2.01 6.18 0.52
CA THR A 236 0.54 6.20 0.71
C THR A 236 -0.08 7.54 0.29
N GLY A 237 -0.84 8.20 1.17
CA GLY A 237 -1.82 9.24 0.79
C GLY A 237 -1.26 10.50 0.14
N PHE A 238 0.00 10.87 0.44
CA PHE A 238 0.67 12.05 -0.12
C PHE A 238 1.35 11.81 -1.48
N GLY A 239 1.33 10.58 -1.98
CA GLY A 239 2.02 10.19 -3.21
C GLY A 239 3.54 10.14 -3.09
N ILE A 240 4.18 9.59 -4.12
CA ILE A 240 5.64 9.35 -4.14
C ILE A 240 6.47 10.61 -3.86
N LEU A 241 6.04 11.80 -4.32
CA LEU A 241 6.78 13.03 -4.08
C LEU A 241 6.60 13.52 -2.64
N GLY A 242 5.39 13.45 -2.09
CA GLY A 242 5.12 13.89 -0.72
C GLY A 242 5.89 13.06 0.31
N HIS A 243 5.84 11.74 0.18
CA HIS A 243 6.59 10.82 1.04
C HIS A 243 8.11 10.93 0.84
N ALA A 244 8.60 11.05 -0.40
CA ALA A 244 10.02 11.32 -0.65
C ALA A 244 10.49 12.66 -0.02
N GLN A 245 9.65 13.71 -0.05
CA GLN A 245 9.97 15.00 0.59
C GLN A 245 9.98 14.88 2.12
N ASN A 246 9.09 14.07 2.69
CA ASN A 246 9.06 13.83 4.13
C ASN A 246 10.32 13.08 4.58
N LEU A 247 10.65 11.97 3.92
CA LEU A 247 11.88 11.21 4.19
C LEU A 247 13.13 12.08 3.98
N ALA A 248 13.19 12.90 2.92
CA ALA A 248 14.34 13.78 2.68
C ALA A 248 14.57 14.78 3.82
N LYS A 249 13.50 15.36 4.39
CA LYS A 249 13.55 16.29 5.52
C LYS A 249 14.13 15.65 6.78
N GLN A 250 13.83 14.37 7.00
CA GLN A 250 14.25 13.61 8.18
C GLN A 250 15.75 13.25 8.20
N GLN A 251 16.44 13.32 7.07
CA GLN A 251 17.83 12.87 6.98
C GLN A 251 18.78 13.70 7.85
N ARG A 252 19.71 13.02 8.55
CA ARG A 252 20.77 13.70 9.33
C ARG A 252 21.80 14.38 8.44
N ASN A 253 22.05 13.82 7.26
CA ASN A 253 23.00 14.35 6.29
C ASN A 253 22.36 15.44 5.41
N ASP A 254 23.22 16.29 4.82
CA ASP A 254 22.80 17.30 3.85
C ASP A 254 22.66 16.65 2.45
N VAL A 255 21.54 15.95 2.27
CA VAL A 255 21.19 15.21 1.05
C VAL A 255 19.96 15.78 0.35
N ALA A 256 19.77 15.46 -0.93
CA ALA A 256 18.51 15.67 -1.65
C ALA A 256 18.17 14.46 -2.52
N PHE A 257 16.89 14.16 -2.66
CA PHE A 257 16.40 12.99 -3.39
C PHE A 257 15.94 13.40 -4.79
N VAL A 258 16.43 12.69 -5.82
CA VAL A 258 16.12 12.99 -7.22
C VAL A 258 15.55 11.76 -7.90
N ILE A 259 14.24 11.78 -8.12
CA ILE A 259 13.50 10.73 -8.80
C ILE A 259 13.56 10.97 -10.32
N HIS A 260 14.08 9.98 -11.03
CA HIS A 260 14.36 10.01 -12.46
C HIS A 260 13.35 9.20 -13.28
N ASN A 261 12.78 8.15 -12.69
CA ASN A 261 11.81 7.28 -13.34
C ASN A 261 10.67 6.90 -12.38
N LEU A 262 9.52 6.54 -12.95
CA LEU A 262 8.30 6.21 -12.22
C LEU A 262 7.75 4.87 -12.74
N PRO A 263 7.82 3.78 -11.97
CA PRO A 263 7.10 2.55 -12.28
C PRO A 263 5.61 2.79 -12.03
N ILE A 264 4.81 2.69 -13.07
CA ILE A 264 3.37 3.00 -13.04
C ILE A 264 2.62 1.81 -13.64
N ILE A 265 1.52 1.37 -13.01
CA ILE A 265 0.62 0.34 -13.55
C ILE A 265 0.22 0.73 -14.99
N ALA A 266 0.34 -0.20 -15.93
CA ALA A 266 0.15 0.06 -17.36
C ALA A 266 -1.14 0.85 -17.64
N LYS A 267 -1.09 1.74 -18.65
CA LYS A 267 -2.14 2.71 -19.00
C LYS A 267 -2.50 3.77 -17.94
N MET A 268 -2.16 3.64 -16.65
CA MET A 268 -2.57 4.64 -15.64
C MET A 268 -1.94 6.02 -15.89
N ALA A 269 -0.70 6.06 -16.43
CA ALA A 269 -0.07 7.29 -16.89
C ALA A 269 -0.85 7.97 -18.03
N ALA A 270 -1.52 7.20 -18.91
CA ALA A 270 -2.33 7.71 -20.01
C ALA A 270 -3.70 8.20 -19.50
N ILE A 271 -4.35 7.45 -18.60
CA ILE A 271 -5.57 7.90 -17.91
C ILE A 271 -5.33 9.21 -17.16
N SER A 272 -4.22 9.30 -16.40
CA SER A 272 -3.89 10.52 -15.66
C SER A 272 -3.74 11.73 -16.59
N LYS A 273 -3.11 11.58 -17.77
CA LYS A 273 -3.01 12.66 -18.77
C LYS A 273 -4.39 13.05 -19.32
N ALA A 274 -5.25 12.06 -19.62
CA ALA A 274 -6.60 12.30 -20.13
C ALA A 274 -7.51 12.99 -19.09
N GLY A 275 -7.30 12.70 -17.80
CA GLY A 275 -7.93 13.41 -16.68
C GLY A 275 -7.33 14.78 -16.37
N GLY A 276 -6.28 15.22 -17.08
CA GLY A 276 -5.57 16.46 -16.81
C GLY A 276 -4.93 16.48 -15.42
N ASN A 277 -5.20 17.52 -14.65
CA ASN A 277 -4.61 17.70 -13.31
C ASN A 277 -5.36 16.96 -12.19
N LEU A 278 -6.34 16.08 -12.50
CA LEU A 278 -7.20 15.47 -11.48
C LEU A 278 -6.43 14.58 -10.49
N PHE A 279 -5.42 13.85 -10.96
CA PHE A 279 -4.66 12.89 -10.14
C PHE A 279 -3.25 13.36 -9.80
N GLY A 280 -2.57 14.09 -10.68
CA GLY A 280 -1.18 14.50 -10.45
C GLY A 280 -0.16 13.34 -10.42
N LEU A 281 -0.47 12.19 -11.02
CA LEU A 281 0.37 10.98 -10.96
C LEU A 281 1.78 11.20 -11.51
N LEU A 282 1.90 11.98 -12.59
CA LEU A 282 3.21 12.28 -13.21
C LEU A 282 4.00 13.34 -12.46
N GLN A 283 3.32 14.13 -11.63
CA GLN A 283 3.88 15.10 -10.69
C GLN A 283 4.24 14.43 -9.35
N GLY A 284 3.89 13.15 -9.17
CA GLY A 284 4.13 12.38 -7.95
C GLY A 284 3.20 12.72 -6.78
N THR A 285 2.10 13.44 -7.02
CA THR A 285 1.15 13.89 -6.00
C THR A 285 -0.17 13.12 -6.02
N SER A 286 -0.30 12.10 -6.88
CA SER A 286 -1.40 11.13 -6.80
C SER A 286 -1.29 10.36 -5.50
N SER A 287 -2.39 10.24 -4.77
CA SER A 287 -2.42 9.37 -3.59
C SER A 287 -2.19 7.92 -4.02
N GLU A 288 -1.49 7.18 -3.18
CA GLU A 288 -1.46 5.73 -3.21
C GLU A 288 -2.11 5.21 -1.91
N THR A 289 -2.39 3.91 -1.82
CA THR A 289 -2.84 3.27 -0.57
C THR A 289 -2.15 1.93 -0.46
N SER A 290 -1.61 1.59 0.72
CA SER A 290 -0.75 0.40 0.91
C SER A 290 0.30 0.26 -0.20
N GLY A 291 1.04 1.33 -0.49
CA GLY A 291 2.02 1.33 -1.57
C GLY A 291 3.28 0.56 -1.23
N GLY A 292 4.35 0.83 -1.99
CA GLY A 292 5.65 0.21 -1.76
C GLY A 292 6.51 1.04 -0.82
N LEU A 293 7.55 0.42 -0.28
CA LEU A 293 8.60 1.16 0.42
C LEU A 293 9.45 1.93 -0.59
N LEU A 294 9.75 3.18 -0.29
CA LEU A 294 10.78 4.00 -0.89
C LEU A 294 12.04 3.92 -0.02
N ILE A 295 13.05 3.20 -0.49
CA ILE A 295 14.23 2.81 0.30
C ILE A 295 15.49 3.50 -0.26
N CYS A 296 16.28 4.12 0.62
CA CYS A 296 17.64 4.57 0.33
C CYS A 296 18.61 3.39 0.55
N LEU A 297 19.27 2.93 -0.52
CA LEU A 297 20.19 1.79 -0.51
C LEU A 297 21.57 2.17 -1.06
N PRO A 298 22.66 1.54 -0.55
CA PRO A 298 23.96 1.58 -1.19
C PRO A 298 23.87 1.13 -2.65
N ARG A 299 24.50 1.87 -3.54
CA ARG A 299 24.37 1.71 -5.00
C ARG A 299 24.75 0.31 -5.48
N GLU A 300 25.77 -0.27 -4.89
CA GLU A 300 26.31 -1.60 -5.15
C GLU A 300 25.40 -2.73 -4.65
N GLN A 301 24.51 -2.46 -3.68
CA GLN A 301 23.57 -3.45 -3.14
C GLN A 301 22.21 -3.40 -3.83
N ALA A 302 21.77 -2.23 -4.33
CA ALA A 302 20.42 -2.03 -4.86
C ALA A 302 20.04 -3.00 -5.99
N ALA A 303 20.96 -3.32 -6.91
CA ALA A 303 20.69 -4.29 -7.97
C ALA A 303 20.45 -5.71 -7.43
N ARG A 304 21.14 -6.08 -6.33
CA ARG A 304 20.98 -7.38 -5.66
C ARG A 304 19.68 -7.41 -4.84
N PHE A 305 19.32 -6.32 -4.17
CA PHE A 305 18.03 -6.14 -3.53
C PHE A 305 16.88 -6.33 -4.52
N CYS A 306 16.91 -5.64 -5.67
CA CYS A 306 15.85 -5.78 -6.70
C CYS A 306 15.78 -7.20 -7.28
N ALA A 307 16.92 -7.88 -7.47
CA ALA A 307 16.97 -9.26 -7.94
C ALA A 307 16.39 -10.23 -6.90
N GLU A 308 16.69 -10.04 -5.61
CA GLU A 308 16.17 -10.89 -4.54
C GLU A 308 14.70 -10.63 -4.26
N MET A 309 14.22 -9.39 -4.31
CA MET A 309 12.78 -9.05 -4.32
C MET A 309 12.03 -9.81 -5.42
N LYS A 310 12.57 -9.84 -6.65
CA LYS A 310 11.97 -10.61 -7.76
C LYS A 310 12.08 -12.14 -7.58
N ALA A 311 13.12 -12.65 -6.92
CA ALA A 311 13.29 -14.08 -6.65
C ALA A 311 12.45 -14.58 -5.47
N SER A 312 12.16 -13.70 -4.51
CA SER A 312 11.29 -13.97 -3.37
C SER A 312 9.86 -14.20 -3.87
N ARG A 313 9.43 -15.46 -3.81
CA ARG A 313 8.02 -15.80 -4.00
C ARG A 313 7.21 -15.14 -2.90
N SER A 314 6.28 -14.28 -3.27
CA SER A 314 5.24 -13.86 -2.32
C SER A 314 4.42 -15.09 -1.97
N SER A 315 4.30 -15.41 -0.67
CA SER A 315 3.43 -16.47 -0.16
C SER A 315 1.94 -16.11 -0.24
N SER A 316 1.62 -14.88 -0.66
CA SER A 316 0.26 -14.40 -0.86
C SER A 316 -0.42 -15.14 -2.02
N LEU A 317 -1.54 -15.83 -1.71
CA LEU A 317 -2.46 -16.58 -2.60
C LEU A 317 -2.11 -18.04 -2.93
N GLY A 318 -2.53 -18.94 -2.03
CA GLY A 318 -3.10 -20.24 -2.40
C GLY A 318 -2.14 -21.39 -2.72
N GLN A 319 -2.65 -22.62 -2.60
CA GLN A 319 -1.94 -23.86 -2.94
C GLN A 319 -1.98 -24.23 -4.43
N ASP A 320 -2.58 -23.39 -5.28
CA ASP A 320 -2.67 -23.65 -6.72
C ASP A 320 -1.41 -23.11 -7.42
N GLY A 321 -0.68 -24.02 -8.07
CA GLY A 321 0.69 -23.82 -8.57
C GLY A 321 0.86 -22.89 -9.78
N GLY A 322 0.29 -21.68 -9.74
CA GLY A 322 0.60 -20.60 -10.67
C GLY A 322 2.06 -20.16 -10.56
N ILE A 323 2.67 -19.80 -11.70
CA ILE A 323 4.02 -19.25 -11.76
C ILE A 323 3.98 -17.80 -11.24
N GLY A 324 4.08 -17.66 -9.91
CA GLY A 324 4.21 -16.36 -9.26
C GLY A 324 5.60 -15.76 -9.50
N ASP A 325 5.70 -14.85 -10.48
CA ASP A 325 6.83 -13.94 -10.60
C ASP A 325 6.89 -13.10 -9.31
N GLY A 326 8.04 -13.10 -8.60
CA GLY A 326 8.18 -12.38 -7.34
C GLY A 326 8.07 -10.87 -7.50
N GLN A 327 7.80 -10.18 -6.38
CA GLN A 327 7.48 -8.75 -6.39
C GLN A 327 8.65 -7.93 -6.94
N GLN A 328 8.46 -7.30 -8.10
CA GLN A 328 9.49 -6.47 -8.72
C GLN A 328 9.72 -5.18 -7.91
N ALA A 329 10.98 -4.75 -7.83
CA ALA A 329 11.37 -3.44 -7.32
C ALA A 329 12.20 -2.69 -8.38
N TRP A 330 12.20 -1.36 -8.33
CA TRP A 330 12.82 -0.48 -9.32
C TRP A 330 13.76 0.53 -8.66
N ILE A 331 14.95 0.73 -9.23
CA ILE A 331 15.81 1.87 -8.88
C ILE A 331 15.25 3.11 -9.58
N ILE A 332 14.53 3.95 -8.83
CA ILE A 332 13.77 5.10 -9.36
C ILE A 332 14.58 6.40 -9.41
N GLY A 333 15.67 6.50 -8.65
CA GLY A 333 16.41 7.74 -8.49
C GLY A 333 17.69 7.62 -7.68
N ILE A 334 18.23 8.76 -7.27
CA ILE A 334 19.49 8.88 -6.54
C ILE A 334 19.37 9.85 -5.36
N VAL A 335 20.27 9.68 -4.39
CA VAL A 335 20.53 10.64 -3.32
C VAL A 335 21.77 11.45 -3.69
N GLU A 336 21.61 12.76 -3.83
CA GLU A 336 22.67 13.73 -4.09
C GLU A 336 23.00 14.51 -2.81
N LYS A 337 24.10 15.29 -2.81
CA LYS A 337 24.32 16.30 -1.77
C LYS A 337 23.30 17.44 -1.97
N GLY A 338 22.62 17.87 -0.91
CA GLY A 338 21.54 18.86 -1.02
C GLY A 338 20.99 19.36 0.32
N ASN A 339 19.81 19.95 0.27
CA ASN A 339 19.19 20.71 1.37
C ASN A 339 17.94 20.03 1.94
N ARG A 340 17.97 18.69 2.07
CA ARG A 340 16.90 17.87 2.65
C ARG A 340 15.54 18.03 1.96
N CYS A 341 15.58 18.09 0.63
CA CYS A 341 14.40 18.14 -0.24
C CYS A 341 14.34 16.92 -1.18
N ALA A 342 13.16 16.68 -1.75
CA ALA A 342 12.98 15.73 -2.84
C ALA A 342 12.30 16.37 -4.04
N ARG A 343 12.71 15.94 -5.25
CA ARG A 343 12.17 16.36 -6.54
C ARG A 343 12.06 15.19 -7.51
N ILE A 344 11.07 15.26 -8.39
CA ILE A 344 11.02 14.49 -9.63
C ILE A 344 11.61 15.40 -10.74
N ILE A 345 12.36 14.84 -11.68
CA ILE A 345 12.87 15.60 -12.84
C ILE A 345 11.72 16.01 -13.77
N ASP A 346 11.84 17.14 -14.50
CA ASP A 346 10.77 17.71 -15.35
C ASP A 346 10.12 16.74 -16.35
N LYS A 347 10.88 15.74 -16.79
CA LYS A 347 10.46 14.70 -17.74
C LYS A 347 10.87 13.33 -17.20
N PRO A 348 10.17 12.78 -16.19
CA PRO A 348 10.53 11.49 -15.63
C PRO A 348 10.29 10.38 -16.65
N ARG A 349 11.19 9.39 -16.70
CA ARG A 349 10.97 8.21 -17.53
C ARG A 349 9.86 7.37 -16.91
N ILE A 350 8.77 7.17 -17.63
CA ILE A 350 7.73 6.23 -17.20
C ILE A 350 8.20 4.80 -17.51
N ILE A 351 8.11 3.93 -16.52
CA ILE A 351 8.26 2.48 -16.69
C ILE A 351 6.84 1.92 -16.57
N GLU A 352 6.23 1.54 -17.70
CA GLU A 352 4.94 0.87 -17.64
C GLU A 352 5.12 -0.54 -17.07
N VAL A 353 4.41 -0.82 -15.98
CA VAL A 353 4.41 -2.11 -15.29
C VAL A 353 3.19 -2.89 -15.78
N PRO A 354 3.39 -4.00 -16.52
CA PRO A 354 2.29 -4.77 -17.08
C PRO A 354 1.48 -5.46 -15.96
N TYR A 355 0.22 -5.74 -16.25
CA TYR A 355 -0.64 -6.50 -15.35
C TYR A 355 -0.12 -7.95 -15.23
N ARG A 356 -0.15 -8.52 -14.03
CA ARG A 356 0.08 -9.96 -13.85
C ARG A 356 -1.06 -10.71 -14.54
N VAL A 357 -0.72 -11.69 -15.37
CA VAL A 357 -1.73 -12.45 -16.13
C VAL A 357 -2.51 -13.35 -15.17
N SER A 358 -3.65 -12.86 -14.70
CA SER A 358 -4.62 -13.67 -13.97
C SER A 358 -5.18 -14.76 -14.88
N ALA A 359 -4.69 -15.99 -14.70
CA ALA A 359 -5.27 -17.21 -15.28
C ALA A 359 -6.78 -17.36 -14.97
N CYS A 360 -7.26 -16.67 -13.93
CA CYS A 360 -8.66 -16.54 -13.56
C CYS A 360 -9.59 -16.11 -14.72
N VAL A 361 -9.12 -15.29 -15.69
CA VAL A 361 -9.95 -14.87 -16.84
C VAL A 361 -10.30 -16.05 -17.76
N LEU A 362 -9.39 -17.00 -17.96
CA LEU A 362 -9.72 -18.27 -18.62
C LEU A 362 -10.64 -19.12 -17.75
N CYS A 363 -10.39 -19.18 -16.43
CA CYS A 363 -11.16 -20.04 -15.53
C CYS A 363 -12.63 -19.60 -15.39
N TRP A 364 -12.91 -18.30 -15.32
CA TRP A 364 -14.28 -17.76 -15.36
C TRP A 364 -14.93 -17.94 -16.72
N SER A 365 -14.21 -17.69 -17.82
CA SER A 365 -14.72 -17.92 -19.17
C SER A 365 -15.10 -19.39 -19.39
N LEU A 366 -14.25 -20.33 -18.94
CA LEU A 366 -14.52 -21.76 -18.96
C LEU A 366 -15.67 -22.16 -18.04
N ALA A 367 -15.77 -21.59 -16.83
CA ALA A 367 -16.88 -21.86 -15.92
C ALA A 367 -18.23 -21.40 -16.49
N SER A 368 -18.30 -20.19 -17.06
CA SER A 368 -19.50 -19.69 -17.76
C SER A 368 -19.83 -20.50 -19.01
N PHE A 369 -18.82 -20.91 -19.79
CA PHE A 369 -19.02 -21.77 -20.97
C PHE A 369 -19.55 -23.16 -20.55
N CYS A 370 -19.00 -23.74 -19.48
CA CYS A 370 -19.45 -25.02 -18.94
C CYS A 370 -20.89 -24.94 -18.42
N HIS A 371 -21.25 -23.88 -17.70
CA HIS A 371 -22.63 -23.66 -17.22
C HIS A 371 -23.63 -23.48 -18.38
N SER A 372 -23.24 -22.80 -19.47
CA SER A 372 -24.07 -22.63 -20.66
C SER A 372 -24.21 -23.91 -21.50
N CYS A 373 -23.16 -24.75 -21.57
CA CYS A 373 -23.26 -26.06 -22.23
C CYS A 373 -24.09 -27.07 -21.42
N LEU A 374 -23.89 -27.16 -20.10
CA LEU A 374 -24.61 -28.09 -19.22
C LEU A 374 -26.12 -27.80 -19.16
N SER A 375 -26.51 -26.52 -19.13
CA SER A 375 -27.93 -26.13 -19.14
C SER A 375 -28.64 -26.41 -20.47
N THR A 376 -27.90 -26.50 -21.58
CA THR A 376 -28.47 -26.79 -22.92
C THR A 376 -28.58 -28.29 -23.22
N LEU A 377 -27.81 -29.14 -22.52
CA LEU A 377 -27.75 -30.60 -22.76
C LEU A 377 -28.66 -31.45 -21.85
N PHE A 378 -29.16 -30.90 -20.74
CA PHE A 378 -29.92 -31.68 -19.74
C PHE A 378 -31.32 -31.12 -19.43
N VAL A 379 -32.15 -30.95 -20.46
CA VAL A 379 -33.60 -30.79 -20.28
C VAL A 379 -34.25 -32.17 -20.18
N GLY A 380 -34.54 -32.64 -18.95
CA GLY A 380 -35.54 -33.69 -18.72
C GLY A 380 -35.11 -35.00 -18.04
N TRP A 381 -34.13 -35.01 -17.12
CA TRP A 381 -33.79 -36.20 -16.30
C TRP A 381 -33.97 -35.92 -14.80
N SER A 382 -34.39 -36.93 -14.03
CA SER A 382 -34.73 -36.84 -12.61
C SER A 382 -33.51 -36.80 -11.68
N GLY A 383 -33.72 -36.26 -10.46
CA GLY A 383 -32.66 -35.73 -9.59
C GLY A 383 -31.58 -36.69 -9.09
N ASP A 384 -31.78 -38.01 -9.17
CA ASP A 384 -30.84 -38.98 -8.60
C ASP A 384 -29.59 -39.23 -9.46
N LEU A 385 -29.61 -38.89 -10.77
CA LEU A 385 -28.42 -39.05 -11.64
C LEU A 385 -27.41 -37.90 -11.53
N LEU A 386 -27.82 -36.72 -11.04
CA LEU A 386 -26.94 -35.54 -10.90
C LEU A 386 -25.82 -35.76 -9.86
N ASN A 387 -26.11 -36.49 -8.78
CA ASN A 387 -25.12 -36.79 -7.73
C ASN A 387 -23.99 -37.72 -8.21
N CYS A 388 -24.27 -38.65 -9.13
CA CYS A 388 -23.24 -39.53 -9.71
C CYS A 388 -22.32 -38.82 -10.71
N LEU A 389 -22.78 -37.73 -11.34
CA LEU A 389 -21.97 -36.94 -12.28
C LEU A 389 -21.03 -35.95 -11.56
N SER A 390 -21.46 -35.38 -10.44
CA SER A 390 -20.64 -34.47 -9.61
C SER A 390 -19.30 -35.13 -9.19
N LEU A 391 -19.36 -36.39 -8.73
CA LEU A 391 -18.18 -37.16 -8.30
C LEU A 391 -17.17 -37.48 -9.42
N ASN A 392 -17.54 -37.39 -10.69
CA ASN A 392 -16.64 -37.63 -11.82
C ASN A 392 -15.93 -36.37 -12.33
N ILE A 393 -16.47 -35.17 -12.04
CA ILE A 393 -15.85 -33.90 -12.45
C ILE A 393 -14.57 -33.64 -11.65
N ASP A 394 -14.59 -33.91 -10.34
CA ASP A 394 -13.38 -33.86 -9.48
C ASP A 394 -12.29 -34.84 -9.95
N GLY A 395 -12.68 -36.02 -10.46
CA GLY A 395 -11.76 -37.00 -11.04
C GLY A 395 -11.14 -36.53 -12.35
N PHE A 396 -11.93 -35.93 -13.23
CA PHE A 396 -11.45 -35.43 -14.53
C PHE A 396 -10.53 -34.21 -14.39
N LEU A 397 -10.88 -33.28 -13.48
CA LEU A 397 -10.03 -32.11 -13.18
C LEU A 397 -8.66 -32.52 -12.64
N ARG A 398 -8.60 -33.49 -11.72
CA ARG A 398 -7.32 -34.00 -11.18
C ARG A 398 -6.40 -34.60 -12.23
N HIS A 399 -6.94 -35.18 -13.30
CA HIS A 399 -6.12 -35.78 -14.36
C HIS A 399 -5.61 -34.75 -15.37
N PHE A 400 -6.34 -33.64 -15.56
CA PHE A 400 -5.94 -32.56 -16.47
C PHE A 400 -4.85 -31.63 -15.90
N PHE A 401 -4.67 -31.61 -14.57
CA PHE A 401 -3.63 -30.84 -13.88
C PHE A 401 -2.31 -31.63 -13.62
N GLN A 402 -2.13 -32.80 -14.23
CA GLN A 402 -0.91 -33.63 -14.12
C GLN A 402 -0.16 -33.85 -15.45
N LEU A 403 -0.48 -33.08 -16.49
CA LEU A 403 0.20 -33.02 -17.79
C LEU A 403 0.59 -31.56 -18.11
#